data_AF-A0A1Y5E9F8-F1
#
_entry.id   AF-A0A1Y5E9F8-F1
#
_cell.length_a   1.000
_cell.length_b   1.000
_cell.length_c   1.000
_cell.angle_alpha   90.00
_cell.angle_beta   90.00
_cell.angle_gamma   90.00
#
_symmetry.space_group_name_H-M   'P 1'
#
loop_
_entity.id
_entity.type
_entity.pdbx_description
1 polymer ?
#
loop_
_entity_poly.entity_id
_entity_poly.type
_entity_poly.pdbx_seq_one_letter_code
_entity_poly.pdbx_strand_id
1 'polypeptide(L)'
;MANHEITLSAHGTNANYIQQLEDRVDALESRNVFQDDVIDQLSGELATHQHAISELKHQIQLVANRLKDAGSLSGDNDDVEPPPPHY
;
A
#
# COMPACT_ATOMS: atom_id res chain seq x y z
N MET A 1 5.34 22.63 62.00
CA MET A 1 6.55 22.39 61.17
C MET A 1 6.39 21.11 60.34
N ALA A 2 6.08 19.95 60.92
CA ALA A 2 5.91 18.69 60.18
C ALA A 2 4.91 18.72 58.99
N ASN A 3 3.74 19.35 59.14
CA ASN A 3 2.74 19.41 58.04
C ASN A 3 3.20 20.22 56.82
N HIS A 4 4.08 21.21 57.02
CA HIS A 4 4.61 22.04 55.94
C HIS A 4 5.68 21.29 55.13
N GLU A 5 6.52 20.49 55.80
CA GLU A 5 7.49 19.62 55.12
C GLU A 5 6.81 18.50 54.33
N ILE A 6 5.73 17.91 54.85
CA ILE A 6 4.96 16.86 54.15
C ILE A 6 4.31 17.41 52.87
N THR A 7 3.80 18.63 52.91
CA THR A 7 3.16 19.26 51.72
C THR A 7 4.18 19.69 50.67
N LEU A 8 5.38 20.10 51.09
CA LEU A 8 6.49 20.45 50.19
C LEU A 8 7.07 19.20 49.52
N SER A 9 7.22 18.10 50.26
CA SER A 9 7.70 16.82 49.70
C SER A 9 6.70 16.21 48.70
N ALA A 10 5.40 16.26 49.00
CA ALA A 10 4.35 15.83 48.07
C ALA A 10 4.36 16.65 46.76
N HIS A 11 4.55 17.97 46.84
CA HIS A 11 4.71 18.81 45.64
C HIS A 11 5.94 18.42 44.82
N GLY A 12 7.08 18.13 45.47
CA GLY A 12 8.29 17.67 44.79
C GLY A 12 8.09 16.34 44.05
N THR A 13 7.41 15.37 44.68
CA THR A 13 7.08 14.09 44.06
C THR A 13 6.13 14.25 42.87
N ASN A 14 5.12 15.12 43.00
CA ASN A 14 4.19 15.42 41.91
C ASN A 14 4.89 16.09 40.73
N ALA A 15 5.78 17.06 40.98
CA ALA A 15 6.56 17.71 39.94
C ALA A 15 7.46 16.70 39.19
N ASN A 16 8.06 15.75 39.90
CA ASN A 16 8.86 14.71 39.27
C ASN A 16 8.00 13.78 38.40
N TYR A 17 6.80 13.41 38.86
CA TYR A 17 5.87 12.59 38.08
C TYR A 17 5.38 13.31 36.81
N ILE A 18 5.08 14.61 36.92
CA ILE A 18 4.69 15.43 35.77
C ILE A 18 5.83 15.48 34.75
N GLN A 19 7.07 15.73 35.19
CA GLN A 19 8.22 15.74 34.28
C GLN A 19 8.41 14.39 33.57
N GLN A 20 8.29 13.27 34.30
CA GLN A 20 8.36 11.94 33.68
C GLN A 20 7.25 11.68 32.65
N LEU A 21 6.06 12.27 32.85
CA LEU A 21 4.97 12.17 31.89
C LEU A 21 5.23 13.06 30.67
N GLU A 22 5.71 14.28 30.86
CA GLU A 22 6.10 15.20 29.77
C GLU A 22 7.18 14.56 28.89
N ASP A 23 8.26 14.03 29.49
CA ASP A 23 9.32 13.35 28.74
C ASP A 23 8.79 12.15 27.91
N ARG A 24 7.81 11.43 28.45
CA ARG A 24 7.15 10.32 27.74
C ARG A 24 6.24 10.79 26.62
N VAL A 25 5.54 11.92 26.81
CA VAL A 25 4.70 12.53 25.79
C VAL A 25 5.58 13.02 24.64
N ASP A 26 6.65 13.76 24.93
CA ASP A 26 7.59 14.25 23.92
C ASP A 26 8.18 13.10 23.08
N ALA A 27 8.57 12.00 23.74
CA ALA A 27 9.06 10.81 23.05
C ALA A 27 7.99 10.16 22.16
N LEU A 28 6.72 10.14 22.60
CA LEU A 28 5.62 9.60 21.82
C LEU A 28 5.28 10.50 20.63
N GLU A 29 5.30 11.82 20.79
CA GLU A 29 5.05 12.80 19.72
C GLU A 29 6.12 12.71 18.63
N SER A 30 7.41 12.68 19.03
CA SER A 30 8.51 12.48 18.08
C SER A 30 8.37 11.17 17.30
N ARG A 31 8.00 10.08 17.98
CA ARG A 31 7.76 8.79 17.33
C ARG A 31 6.53 8.82 16.44
N ASN A 32 5.51 9.60 16.77
CA ASN A 32 4.28 9.71 15.98
C ASN A 32 4.55 10.44 14.65
N VAL A 33 5.25 11.57 14.69
CA VAL A 33 5.67 12.30 13.48
C VAL A 33 6.50 11.40 12.55
N PHE A 34 7.46 10.66 13.10
CA PHE A 34 8.24 9.71 12.29
C PHE A 34 7.38 8.60 11.68
N GLN A 35 6.37 8.12 12.40
CA GLN A 35 5.46 7.11 11.87
C GLN A 35 4.60 7.66 10.73
N ASP A 36 4.14 8.91 10.84
CA ASP A 36 3.36 9.56 9.78
C ASP A 36 4.19 9.71 8.51
N ASP A 37 5.45 10.17 8.63
CA ASP A 37 6.38 10.26 7.49
C ASP A 37 6.59 8.89 6.81
N VAL A 38 6.72 7.82 7.60
CA VAL A 38 6.87 6.45 7.07
C VAL A 38 5.60 5.97 6.38
N ILE A 39 4.42 6.27 6.94
CA ILE A 39 3.13 5.90 6.33
C ILE A 39 2.96 6.58 4.97
N ASP A 40 3.32 7.86 4.86
CA ASP A 40 3.23 8.61 3.61
C ASP A 40 4.16 8.02 2.54
N GLN A 41 5.40 7.68 2.92
CA GLN A 41 6.35 7.00 2.03
C GLN A 41 5.81 5.64 1.55
N LEU A 42 5.33 4.81 2.47
CA LEU A 42 4.76 3.50 2.14
C LEU A 42 3.54 3.61 1.22
N SER A 43 2.70 4.62 1.45
CA SER A 43 1.54 4.89 0.61
C SER A 43 1.93 5.27 -0.82
N GLY A 44 2.97 6.10 -0.98
CA GLY A 44 3.52 6.46 -2.29
C GLY A 44 4.11 5.27 -3.06
N GLU A 45 4.89 4.42 -2.37
CA GLU A 45 5.44 3.19 -2.96
C GLU A 45 4.33 2.22 -3.37
N LEU A 46 3.30 2.05 -2.53
CA LEU A 46 2.16 1.20 -2.85
C LEU A 46 1.40 1.69 -4.09
N ALA A 47 1.18 3.00 -4.21
CA ALA A 47 0.55 3.58 -5.40
C ALA A 47 1.38 3.32 -6.67
N THR A 48 2.70 3.46 -6.58
CA THR A 48 3.64 3.17 -7.68
C THR A 48 3.57 1.70 -8.10
N HIS A 49 3.59 0.77 -7.14
CA HIS A 49 3.44 -0.66 -7.42
C HIS A 49 2.07 -0.99 -8.01
N GLN A 50 1.00 -0.37 -7.53
CA GLN A 50 -0.34 -0.60 -8.05
C GLN A 50 -0.47 -0.15 -9.51
N HIS A 51 0.19 0.95 -9.88
CA HIS A 51 0.26 1.42 -11.25
C HIS A 51 1.01 0.41 -12.15
N ALA A 52 2.19 -0.04 -11.74
CA ALA A 52 2.98 -1.02 -12.48
C ALA A 52 2.22 -2.36 -12.67
N ILE A 53 1.51 -2.82 -11.63
CA ILE A 53 0.67 -4.04 -11.71
C ILE A 53 -0.48 -3.83 -12.72
N SER A 54 -1.09 -2.65 -12.75
CA SER A 54 -2.17 -2.34 -13.70
C SER A 54 -1.66 -2.39 -15.14
N GLU A 55 -0.49 -1.81 -15.39
CA GLU A 55 0.16 -1.83 -16.70
C GLU A 55 0.50 -3.26 -17.15
N LEU A 56 1.12 -4.05 -16.26
CA LEU A 56 1.44 -5.45 -16.54
C LEU A 56 0.18 -6.27 -16.86
N LYS A 57 -0.90 -6.08 -16.09
CA LYS A 57 -2.19 -6.74 -16.37
C LYS A 57 -2.72 -6.37 -17.76
N HIS A 58 -2.62 -5.09 -18.14
CA HIS A 58 -3.04 -4.66 -19.47
C HIS A 58 -2.21 -5.30 -20.58
N GLN A 59 -0.88 -5.31 -20.43
CA GLN A 59 0.02 -5.96 -21.39
C GLN A 59 -0.30 -7.46 -21.55
N ILE A 60 -0.53 -8.17 -20.44
CA ILE A 60 -0.91 -9.59 -20.44
C ILE A 60 -2.23 -9.80 -21.21
N GLN A 61 -3.23 -8.94 -21.00
CA GLN A 61 -4.50 -9.02 -21.75
C GLN A 61 -4.29 -8.82 -23.25
N LEU A 62 -3.45 -7.86 -23.65
CA LEU A 62 -3.13 -7.65 -25.06
C LEU A 62 -2.45 -8.87 -25.69
N VAL A 63 -1.51 -9.50 -24.98
CA VAL A 63 -0.85 -10.72 -25.43
C VAL A 63 -1.86 -11.87 -25.54
N ALA A 64 -2.74 -12.05 -24.56
CA ALA A 64 -3.78 -13.08 -24.58
C ALA A 64 -4.74 -12.89 -25.77
N ASN A 65 -5.16 -11.65 -26.06
CA ASN A 65 -6.01 -11.34 -27.20
C ASN A 65 -5.32 -11.67 -28.53
N ARG A 66 -4.05 -11.26 -28.70
CA ARG A 66 -3.27 -11.58 -29.91
C ARG A 66 -3.11 -13.09 -30.12
N LEU A 67 -2.89 -13.85 -29.04
CA LEU A 67 -2.78 -15.31 -29.13
C LEU A 67 -4.11 -15.95 -29.56
N LYS A 68 -5.24 -15.45 -29.04
CA LYS A 68 -6.58 -15.91 -29.46
C LYS A 68 -6.82 -15.61 -30.94
N ASP A 69 -6.49 -14.40 -31.40
CA ASP A 69 -6.68 -14.00 -32.79
C ASP A 69 -5.82 -14.86 -33.74
N ALA A 70 -4.55 -15.11 -33.38
CA ALA A 70 -3.67 -15.99 -34.15
C ALA A 70 -4.14 -17.46 -34.18
N GLY A 71 -4.73 -17.95 -33.08
CA GLY A 71 -5.36 -19.27 -33.01
C GLY A 71 -6.61 -19.38 -33.89
N SER A 72 -7.44 -18.34 -33.94
CA SER A 72 -8.64 -18.30 -34.79
C SER A 72 -8.31 -18.25 -36.29
N LEU A 73 -7.22 -17.59 -36.70
CA LEU A 73 -6.79 -17.56 -38.10
C LEU A 73 -6.35 -18.92 -38.66
N SER A 74 -6.07 -19.90 -37.79
CA SER A 74 -5.68 -21.26 -38.19
C SER A 74 -6.87 -22.22 -38.33
N GLY A 75 -8.11 -21.78 -38.02
CA GLY A 75 -9.26 -22.66 -37.81
C GLY A 75 -10.39 -22.63 -38.84
N ASP A 76 -10.27 -21.92 -39.97
CA ASP A 76 -11.40 -21.70 -40.88
C ASP A 76 -11.06 -21.83 -42.39
N ASN A 77 -10.23 -22.83 -42.75
CA ASN A 77 -10.00 -23.21 -44.16
C ASN A 77 -10.61 -24.58 -44.51
N ASP A 78 -11.70 -24.97 -43.85
CA ASP A 78 -12.46 -26.19 -44.19
C ASP A 78 -13.80 -25.85 -44.88
N ASP A 79 -13.90 -24.68 -45.52
CA ASP A 79 -14.95 -24.39 -46.49
C ASP A 79 -14.61 -25.12 -47.81
N VAL A 80 -14.86 -26.43 -47.81
CA VAL A 80 -14.73 -27.30 -48.98
C VAL A 80 -15.79 -26.86 -50.00
N GLU A 81 -15.38 -26.02 -50.95
CA GLU A 81 -16.23 -25.63 -52.08
C GLU A 81 -16.60 -26.90 -52.89
N PRO A 82 -17.89 -27.18 -53.12
CA PRO A 82 -18.30 -28.40 -53.80
C PRO A 82 -17.77 -28.41 -55.24
N PRO A 83 -17.34 -29.59 -55.76
CA PRO A 83 -16.69 -29.66 -57.06
C PRO A 83 -17.62 -29.19 -58.19
N PRO A 84 -17.07 -28.52 -59.23
CA PRO A 84 -17.87 -27.86 -60.24
C PRO A 84 -18.68 -28.85 -61.10
N PRO A 85 -19.89 -28.46 -61.56
CA PRO A 85 -20.73 -29.32 -62.38
C PRO A 85 -20.09 -29.54 -63.76
N HIS A 86 -19.85 -30.81 -64.09
CA HIS A 86 -19.44 -31.21 -65.44
C HIS A 86 -20.68 -31.26 -66.34
N TYR A 87 -20.72 -30.39 -67.35
CA TYR A 87 -21.71 -30.39 -68.45
C TYR A 87 -21.21 -31.22 -69.64
#